data_AF-U9TM17-F1
#
_entry.id   AF-U9TM17-F1
#
_cell.length_a   1.000
_cell.length_b   1.000
_cell.length_c   1.000
_cell.angle_alpha   90.00
_cell.angle_beta   90.00
_cell.angle_gamma   90.00
#
_symmetry.space_group_name_H-M   'P 1'
#
loop_
_entity.id
_entity.type
_entity.pdbx_description
1 polymer ?
#
loop_
_entity_poly.entity_id
_entity_poly.type
_entity_poly.pdbx_seq_one_letter_code
_entity_poly.pdbx_strand_id
1 'polypeptide(L)'
;MSNKNNNSNEWINWIEEAVSKKYIKYYEFEQFYNFKEIGSGGFGKVQCANWKKSHKRYALKSFSTFDDATVKEIVREIQLQREVDFHDNVIRFYGVTTSSKENQRKKYILVLEYANNGTLRNYLKENFKNLTWNDKLILAFQLVYAVSCLHGEGILHRDLHSKNVLVHQNTIKLADFGLSKRIDESSNLQSKVFGMVPYIDPKIFNRERNSNDKKTKVYSSNEKSDVYSIGVLLWEISSGRPPFHGKPYDIGLALSILENLRETPIHGTPVEYIKLYTGKYNSSYDL
;
A
#
# COMPACT_ATOMS: atom_id res chain seq x y z
N MET A 1 -21.41 -34.22 14.00
CA MET A 1 -21.60 -32.76 14.09
C MET A 1 -20.24 -32.08 14.10
N SER A 2 -19.89 -31.39 13.02
CA SER A 2 -18.86 -30.34 13.04
C SER A 2 -19.24 -29.29 11.99
N ASN A 3 -19.86 -28.21 12.47
CA ASN A 3 -20.15 -27.00 11.70
C ASN A 3 -18.84 -26.35 11.24
N LYS A 4 -18.47 -26.56 9.99
CA LYS A 4 -17.49 -25.74 9.26
C LYS A 4 -18.11 -25.43 7.90
N ASN A 5 -18.91 -24.36 7.81
CA ASN A 5 -19.26 -23.69 6.53
C ASN A 5 -20.17 -22.44 6.63
N ASN A 6 -20.26 -21.72 7.77
CA ASN A 6 -21.21 -20.59 7.89
C ASN A 6 -20.62 -19.17 7.81
N ASN A 7 -19.30 -18.96 7.72
CA ASN A 7 -18.73 -17.59 7.67
C ASN A 7 -18.54 -17.03 6.25
N SER A 8 -18.59 -17.86 5.22
CA SER A 8 -18.43 -17.45 3.81
C SER A 8 -19.53 -16.49 3.35
N ASN A 9 -20.73 -16.67 3.90
CA ASN A 9 -21.89 -15.85 3.61
C ASN A 9 -21.83 -14.50 4.32
N GLU A 10 -21.17 -14.38 5.48
CA GLU A 10 -21.22 -13.15 6.28
C GLU A 10 -20.60 -11.95 5.53
N TRP A 11 -19.36 -12.08 5.05
CA TRP A 11 -18.66 -10.98 4.36
C TRP A 11 -19.25 -10.67 2.98
N ILE A 12 -19.77 -11.68 2.28
CA ILE A 12 -20.50 -11.46 1.02
C ILE A 12 -21.81 -10.73 1.29
N ASN A 13 -22.57 -11.18 2.29
CA ASN A 13 -23.82 -10.54 2.69
C ASN A 13 -23.58 -9.10 3.12
N TRP A 14 -22.46 -8.80 3.79
CA TRP A 14 -22.09 -7.43 4.13
C TRP A 14 -21.96 -6.55 2.88
N ILE A 15 -21.29 -7.04 1.82
CA ILE A 15 -21.14 -6.29 0.56
C ILE A 15 -22.51 -6.10 -0.11
N GLU A 16 -23.30 -7.16 -0.24
CA GLU A 16 -24.64 -7.12 -0.86
C GLU A 16 -25.59 -6.19 -0.08
N GLU A 17 -25.54 -6.23 1.25
CA GLU A 17 -26.32 -5.34 2.13
C GLU A 17 -25.87 -3.89 1.95
N ALA A 18 -24.57 -3.62 1.93
CA ALA A 18 -24.04 -2.28 1.71
C ALA A 18 -24.42 -1.72 0.32
N VAL A 19 -24.48 -2.57 -0.71
CA VAL A 19 -24.95 -2.21 -2.05
C VAL A 19 -26.46 -1.94 -2.04
N SER A 20 -27.28 -2.84 -1.48
CA SER A 20 -28.73 -2.70 -1.45
C SER A 20 -29.20 -1.47 -0.66
N LYS A 21 -28.53 -1.16 0.45
CA LYS A 21 -28.75 0.05 1.26
C LYS A 21 -28.10 1.31 0.68
N LYS A 22 -27.44 1.21 -0.49
CA LYS A 22 -26.78 2.30 -1.21
C LYS A 22 -25.63 2.97 -0.43
N TYR A 23 -25.03 2.26 0.53
CA TYR A 23 -23.78 2.69 1.18
C TYR A 23 -22.57 2.52 0.28
N ILE A 24 -22.63 1.56 -0.65
CA ILE A 24 -21.62 1.33 -1.68
C ILE A 24 -22.32 1.35 -3.02
N LYS A 25 -21.72 2.05 -3.99
CA LYS A 25 -22.23 2.06 -5.36
C LYS A 25 -21.86 0.75 -6.07
N TYR A 26 -22.84 0.11 -6.67
CA TYR A 26 -22.61 -0.97 -7.62
C TYR A 26 -22.50 -0.41 -9.05
N TYR A 27 -21.49 -0.86 -9.77
CA TYR A 27 -21.30 -0.59 -11.19
C TYR A 27 -21.61 -1.86 -11.98
N GLU A 28 -22.40 -1.75 -13.03
CA GLU A 28 -22.57 -2.86 -13.97
C GLU A 28 -21.31 -3.04 -14.81
N PHE A 29 -20.78 -4.27 -14.84
CA PHE A 29 -19.49 -4.55 -15.44
C PHE A 29 -19.46 -4.24 -16.95
N GLU A 30 -20.58 -4.49 -17.61
CA GLU A 30 -20.83 -4.26 -19.05
C GLU A 30 -20.80 -2.76 -19.42
N GLN A 31 -20.83 -1.87 -18.42
CA GLN A 31 -20.67 -0.43 -18.60
C GLN A 31 -19.20 0.01 -18.69
N PHE A 32 -18.25 -0.90 -18.48
CA PHE A 32 -16.83 -0.64 -18.68
C PHE A 32 -16.37 -1.09 -20.07
N TYR A 33 -15.43 -0.34 -20.66
CA TYR A 33 -14.83 -0.64 -21.96
C TYR A 33 -13.38 -0.14 -22.02
N ASN A 34 -12.65 -0.46 -23.09
CA ASN A 34 -11.23 -0.11 -23.27
C ASN A 34 -10.32 -0.60 -22.13
N PHE A 35 -10.45 -1.89 -21.79
CA PHE A 35 -9.66 -2.50 -20.73
C PHE A 35 -8.18 -2.57 -21.10
N LYS A 36 -7.32 -2.10 -20.19
CA LYS A 36 -5.86 -2.27 -20.26
C LYS A 36 -5.32 -2.71 -18.91
N GLU A 37 -4.52 -3.76 -18.88
CA GLU A 37 -3.80 -4.14 -17.66
C GLU A 37 -2.78 -3.07 -17.29
N ILE A 38 -2.81 -2.62 -16.04
CA ILE A 38 -1.91 -1.60 -15.50
C ILE A 38 -1.09 -2.10 -14.30
N GLY A 39 -1.42 -3.27 -13.76
CA GLY A 39 -0.64 -3.91 -12.71
C GLY A 39 -1.10 -5.33 -12.44
N SER A 40 -0.16 -6.17 -12.02
CA SER A 40 -0.42 -7.53 -11.57
C SER A 40 0.58 -7.92 -10.48
N GLY A 41 0.14 -8.75 -9.54
CA GLY A 41 0.95 -9.18 -8.41
C GLY A 41 0.26 -10.26 -7.56
N GLY A 42 0.83 -10.56 -6.41
CA GLY A 42 0.34 -11.67 -5.56
C GLY A 42 -1.10 -11.51 -5.06
N PHE A 43 -1.65 -10.29 -5.03
CA PHE A 43 -3.03 -10.01 -4.63
C PHE A 43 -4.04 -10.06 -5.78
N GLY A 44 -3.57 -10.12 -7.04
CA GLY A 44 -4.42 -10.12 -8.22
C GLY A 44 -3.97 -9.14 -9.29
N LYS A 45 -4.93 -8.59 -10.03
CA LYS A 45 -4.71 -7.80 -11.26
C LYS A 45 -5.52 -6.51 -11.23
N VAL A 46 -4.88 -5.43 -11.66
CA VAL A 46 -5.49 -4.12 -11.84
C VAL A 46 -5.56 -3.79 -13.32
N GLN A 47 -6.75 -3.46 -13.79
CA GLN A 47 -6.99 -2.99 -15.15
C GLN A 47 -7.56 -1.57 -15.11
N CYS A 48 -7.15 -0.69 -16.02
CA CYS A 48 -7.93 0.53 -16.27
C CYS A 48 -9.00 0.28 -17.33
N ALA A 49 -10.15 0.93 -17.16
CA ALA A 49 -11.25 0.91 -18.11
C ALA A 49 -12.01 2.24 -18.08
N ASN A 50 -12.65 2.60 -19.19
CA ASN A 50 -13.54 3.75 -19.28
C ASN A 50 -14.96 3.34 -18.88
N TRP A 51 -15.68 4.16 -18.10
CA TRP A 51 -17.09 3.93 -17.77
C TRP A 51 -18.01 4.68 -18.74
N LYS A 52 -18.88 3.95 -19.47
CA LYS A 52 -19.71 4.47 -20.58
C LYS A 52 -20.45 5.77 -20.26
N LYS A 53 -21.06 5.89 -19.07
CA LYS A 53 -21.88 7.06 -18.71
C LYS A 53 -21.09 8.36 -18.60
N SER A 54 -19.81 8.30 -18.22
CA SER A 54 -19.01 9.51 -17.94
C SER A 54 -17.76 9.62 -18.81
N HIS A 55 -17.41 8.56 -19.55
CA HIS A 55 -16.14 8.38 -20.25
C HIS A 55 -14.87 8.51 -19.37
N LYS A 56 -15.02 8.72 -18.05
CA LYS A 56 -13.90 8.74 -17.10
C LYS A 56 -13.25 7.36 -16.99
N ARG A 57 -11.94 7.34 -16.77
CA ARG A 57 -11.16 6.13 -16.48
C ARG A 57 -11.23 5.77 -15.00
N TYR A 58 -11.33 4.48 -14.74
CA TYR A 58 -11.32 3.87 -13.41
C TYR A 58 -10.27 2.77 -13.38
N ALA A 59 -9.75 2.49 -12.18
CA ALA A 59 -8.96 1.28 -11.93
C ALA A 59 -9.87 0.19 -11.36
N LEU A 60 -9.79 -1.01 -11.94
CA LEU A 60 -10.56 -2.19 -11.57
C LEU A 60 -9.60 -3.21 -10.95
N LYS A 61 -9.64 -3.36 -9.63
CA LYS A 61 -8.79 -4.30 -8.88
C LYS A 61 -9.55 -5.61 -8.68
N SER A 62 -9.08 -6.65 -9.37
CA SER A 62 -9.56 -8.03 -9.25
C SER A 62 -8.56 -8.86 -8.45
N PHE A 63 -9.05 -9.91 -7.80
CA PHE A 63 -8.26 -10.75 -6.89
C PHE A 63 -8.01 -12.12 -7.52
N SER A 64 -6.81 -12.67 -7.29
CA SER A 64 -6.34 -13.93 -7.92
C SER A 64 -7.12 -15.15 -7.42
N THR A 65 -7.40 -15.22 -6.12
CA THR A 65 -8.27 -16.21 -5.49
C THR A 65 -9.55 -15.55 -5.02
N PHE A 66 -10.60 -16.34 -4.83
CA PHE A 66 -11.88 -15.85 -4.29
C PHE A 66 -12.41 -16.82 -3.23
N ASP A 67 -11.60 -16.98 -2.19
CA ASP A 67 -11.95 -17.67 -0.95
C ASP A 67 -12.45 -16.66 0.10
N ASP A 68 -12.87 -17.17 1.26
CA ASP A 68 -13.46 -16.34 2.30
C ASP A 68 -12.44 -15.39 2.95
N ALA A 69 -11.15 -15.74 2.94
CA ALA A 69 -10.10 -14.85 3.42
C ALA A 69 -9.96 -13.66 2.47
N THR A 70 -9.99 -13.88 1.16
CA THR A 70 -9.97 -12.79 0.18
C THR A 70 -11.19 -11.88 0.33
N VAL A 71 -12.40 -12.42 0.48
CA VAL A 71 -13.61 -11.58 0.66
C VAL A 71 -13.51 -10.75 1.95
N LYS A 72 -13.00 -11.34 3.04
CA LYS A 72 -12.76 -10.61 4.29
C LYS A 72 -11.76 -9.46 4.10
N GLU A 73 -10.68 -9.68 3.37
CA GLU A 73 -9.71 -8.61 3.06
C GLU A 73 -10.31 -7.53 2.14
N ILE A 74 -11.18 -7.90 1.19
CA ILE A 74 -11.94 -6.91 0.39
C ILE A 74 -12.81 -6.02 1.29
N VAL A 75 -13.59 -6.62 2.19
CA VAL A 75 -14.44 -5.86 3.11
C VAL A 75 -13.60 -4.95 4.00
N ARG A 76 -12.46 -5.43 4.50
CA ARG A 76 -11.51 -4.62 5.29
C ARG A 76 -10.95 -3.46 4.49
N GLU A 77 -10.49 -3.70 3.25
CA GLU A 77 -9.97 -2.64 2.38
C GLU A 77 -11.03 -1.56 2.13
N ILE A 78 -12.29 -1.96 1.86
CA ILE A 78 -13.41 -1.02 1.70
C ILE A 78 -13.66 -0.23 2.99
N GLN A 79 -13.70 -0.89 4.15
CA GLN A 79 -13.96 -0.24 5.42
C GLN A 79 -12.88 0.79 5.75
N LEU A 80 -11.60 0.43 5.62
CA LEU A 80 -10.48 1.33 5.89
C LEU A 80 -10.45 2.50 4.92
N GLN A 81 -10.64 2.26 3.61
CA GLN A 81 -10.69 3.34 2.62
C GLN A 81 -11.77 4.37 2.95
N ARG A 82 -12.94 3.94 3.41
CA ARG A 82 -14.03 4.85 3.78
C ARG A 82 -13.72 5.74 4.97
N GLU A 83 -12.87 5.31 5.90
CA GLU A 83 -12.44 6.14 7.04
C GLU A 83 -11.53 7.29 6.58
N VAL A 84 -10.79 7.13 5.49
CA VAL A 84 -9.79 8.10 5.01
C VAL A 84 -10.10 8.69 3.62
N ASP A 85 -11.27 8.42 3.04
CA ASP A 85 -11.67 8.88 1.69
C ASP A 85 -11.76 10.41 1.58
N PHE A 86 -11.83 11.11 2.73
CA PHE A 86 -11.76 12.56 2.78
C PHE A 86 -10.37 13.13 2.42
N HIS A 87 -9.32 12.31 2.44
CA HIS A 87 -7.95 12.76 2.22
C HIS A 87 -7.55 12.69 0.75
N ASP A 88 -7.20 13.84 0.15
CA ASP A 88 -6.93 13.92 -1.29
C ASP A 88 -5.71 13.11 -1.75
N ASN A 89 -4.75 12.82 -0.86
CA ASN A 89 -3.61 11.96 -1.15
C ASN A 89 -3.85 10.46 -0.93
N VAL A 90 -5.10 10.01 -0.82
CA VAL A 90 -5.48 8.59 -0.83
C VAL A 90 -6.26 8.28 -2.11
N ILE A 91 -6.06 7.08 -2.67
CA ILE A 91 -6.85 6.60 -3.81
C ILE A 91 -8.32 6.49 -3.40
N ARG A 92 -9.19 7.19 -4.12
CA ARG A 92 -10.62 7.15 -3.84
C ARG A 92 -11.24 5.81 -4.19
N PHE A 93 -12.13 5.35 -3.32
CA PHE A 93 -12.98 4.20 -3.53
C PHE A 93 -14.33 4.64 -4.11
N TYR A 94 -14.67 4.17 -5.30
CA TYR A 94 -15.94 4.54 -5.94
C TYR A 94 -17.04 3.52 -5.75
N GLY A 95 -16.70 2.25 -5.53
CA GLY A 95 -17.68 1.19 -5.40
C GLY A 95 -17.17 -0.18 -5.81
N VAL A 96 -18.11 -1.07 -6.10
CA VAL A 96 -17.81 -2.45 -6.52
C VAL A 96 -18.48 -2.79 -7.84
N THR A 97 -17.93 -3.76 -8.56
CA THR A 97 -18.57 -4.44 -9.69
C THR A 97 -18.35 -5.94 -9.53
N THR A 98 -19.11 -6.76 -10.22
CA THR A 98 -18.87 -8.21 -10.27
C THR A 98 -18.61 -8.69 -11.68
N SER A 99 -17.65 -9.60 -11.84
CA SER A 99 -17.47 -10.34 -13.09
C SER A 99 -17.95 -11.78 -12.86
N SER A 100 -19.24 -12.05 -13.10
CA SER A 100 -19.78 -13.41 -13.06
C SER A 100 -20.25 -13.85 -14.44
N LYS A 101 -19.92 -15.10 -14.81
CA LYS A 101 -20.69 -15.86 -15.80
C LYS A 101 -21.87 -16.53 -15.06
N GLU A 102 -22.94 -16.88 -15.78
CA GLU A 102 -24.06 -17.64 -15.21
C GLU A 102 -23.56 -18.85 -14.41
N ASN A 103 -24.16 -19.09 -13.24
CA ASN A 103 -23.86 -20.20 -12.32
C ASN A 103 -22.47 -20.19 -11.64
N GLN A 104 -21.77 -19.06 -11.58
CA GLN A 104 -20.53 -18.91 -10.79
C GLN A 104 -20.68 -17.94 -9.61
N ARG A 105 -19.93 -18.18 -8.53
CA ARG A 105 -19.83 -17.27 -7.38
C ARG A 105 -19.44 -15.88 -7.87
N LYS A 106 -20.17 -14.84 -7.45
CA LYS A 106 -19.85 -13.43 -7.76
C LYS A 106 -18.43 -13.11 -7.34
N LYS A 107 -17.57 -12.75 -8.30
CA LYS A 107 -16.22 -12.26 -8.03
C LYS A 107 -16.27 -10.74 -7.93
N TYR A 108 -16.13 -10.22 -6.72
CA TYR A 108 -16.09 -8.78 -6.48
C TYR A 108 -14.79 -8.17 -7.00
N ILE A 109 -14.93 -7.01 -7.61
CA ILE A 109 -13.86 -6.18 -8.16
C ILE A 109 -14.05 -4.78 -7.57
N LEU A 110 -12.98 -4.18 -7.05
CA LEU A 110 -13.03 -2.81 -6.55
C LEU A 110 -12.95 -1.82 -7.72
N VAL A 111 -13.80 -0.80 -7.69
CA VAL A 111 -13.79 0.33 -8.62
C VAL A 111 -13.11 1.50 -7.92
N LEU A 112 -11.91 1.86 -8.37
CA LEU A 112 -11.01 2.80 -7.72
C LEU A 112 -10.64 3.99 -8.63
N GLU A 113 -10.10 5.03 -8.03
CA GLU A 113 -9.44 6.14 -8.73
C GLU A 113 -8.33 5.64 -9.65
N TYR A 114 -8.33 6.13 -10.90
CA TYR A 114 -7.26 5.87 -11.84
C TYR A 114 -6.14 6.92 -11.72
N ALA A 115 -4.98 6.51 -11.23
CA ALA A 115 -3.77 7.33 -11.19
C ALA A 115 -3.05 7.31 -12.55
N ASN A 116 -3.06 8.43 -13.27
CA ASN A 116 -2.60 8.49 -14.68
C ASN A 116 -1.08 8.46 -14.84
N ASN A 117 -0.31 8.72 -13.79
CA ASN A 117 1.15 8.64 -13.80
C ASN A 117 1.68 7.32 -13.19
N GLY A 118 0.79 6.37 -12.87
CA GLY A 118 1.16 5.04 -12.39
C GLY A 118 1.75 5.05 -10.98
N THR A 119 2.65 4.09 -10.70
CA THR A 119 3.33 3.97 -9.41
C THR A 119 4.42 5.02 -9.24
N LEU A 120 4.73 5.42 -8.02
CA LEU A 120 5.84 6.32 -7.70
C LEU A 120 7.16 5.78 -8.29
N ARG A 121 7.38 4.46 -8.22
CA ARG A 121 8.52 3.77 -8.84
C ARG A 121 8.68 4.13 -10.32
N ASN A 122 7.60 3.97 -11.10
CA ASN A 122 7.63 4.22 -12.54
C ASN A 122 7.67 5.73 -12.83
N TYR A 123 6.92 6.51 -12.07
CA TYR A 123 6.89 7.96 -12.20
C TYR A 123 8.28 8.57 -12.03
N LEU A 124 9.01 8.18 -10.98
CA LEU A 124 10.39 8.62 -10.75
C LEU A 124 11.29 8.15 -11.90
N LYS A 125 11.22 6.88 -12.30
CA LYS A 125 12.02 6.36 -13.41
C LYS A 125 11.85 7.19 -14.70
N GLU A 126 10.63 7.62 -15.01
CA GLU A 126 10.30 8.32 -16.25
C GLU A 126 10.51 9.84 -16.16
N ASN A 127 10.26 10.46 -14.99
CA ASN A 127 10.15 11.92 -14.87
C ASN A 127 11.25 12.55 -14.02
N PHE A 128 12.12 11.79 -13.35
CA PHE A 128 13.06 12.33 -12.36
C PHE A 128 13.95 13.47 -12.87
N LYS A 129 14.37 13.42 -14.14
CA LYS A 129 15.17 14.50 -14.76
C LYS A 129 14.44 15.84 -14.85
N ASN A 130 13.11 15.82 -14.84
CA ASN A 130 12.25 16.99 -14.93
C ASN A 130 11.79 17.49 -13.56
N LEU A 131 12.07 16.75 -12.48
CA LEU A 131 11.65 17.11 -11.12
C LEU A 131 12.67 18.04 -10.47
N THR A 132 12.21 19.23 -10.11
CA THR A 132 12.96 20.14 -9.25
C THR A 132 12.97 19.62 -7.81
N TRP A 133 13.81 20.22 -6.95
CA TRP A 133 13.76 19.94 -5.52
C TRP A 133 12.43 20.33 -4.89
N ASN A 134 11.77 21.38 -5.38
CA ASN A 134 10.45 21.77 -4.90
C ASN A 134 9.41 20.69 -5.20
N ASP A 135 9.43 20.12 -6.41
CA ASP A 135 8.52 19.02 -6.77
C ASP A 135 8.75 17.78 -5.88
N LYS A 136 10.03 17.44 -5.63
CA LYS A 136 10.39 16.33 -4.73
C LYS A 136 9.91 16.56 -3.30
N LEU A 137 10.04 17.79 -2.80
CA LEU A 137 9.54 18.18 -1.47
C LEU A 137 8.02 18.09 -1.38
N ILE A 138 7.30 18.50 -2.42
CA ILE A 138 5.84 18.38 -2.49
C ILE A 138 5.42 16.90 -2.46
N LEU A 139 6.06 16.04 -3.25
CA LEU A 139 5.79 14.59 -3.22
C LEU A 139 6.08 13.98 -1.85
N ALA A 140 7.21 14.34 -1.24
CA ALA A 140 7.57 13.89 0.10
C ALA A 140 6.56 14.34 1.16
N PHE A 141 6.15 15.61 1.13
CA PHE A 141 5.17 16.16 2.04
C PHE A 141 3.81 15.46 1.91
N GLN A 142 3.30 15.31 0.69
CA GLN A 142 2.02 14.64 0.44
C GLN A 142 2.02 13.17 0.92
N LEU A 143 3.14 12.46 0.73
CA LEU A 143 3.30 11.09 1.24
C LEU A 143 3.24 11.06 2.77
N VAL A 144 4.01 11.91 3.45
CA VAL A 144 4.04 11.96 4.93
C VAL A 144 2.68 12.40 5.47
N TYR A 145 2.02 13.37 4.82
CA TYR A 145 0.71 13.87 5.22
C TYR A 145 -0.37 12.79 5.13
N ALA A 146 -0.40 12.04 4.02
CA ALA A 146 -1.31 10.90 3.85
C ALA A 146 -1.10 9.84 4.95
N VAL A 147 0.15 9.44 5.21
CA VAL A 147 0.42 8.41 6.24
C VAL A 147 0.13 8.93 7.64
N SER A 148 0.40 10.21 7.93
CA SER A 148 0.02 10.84 9.20
C SER A 148 -1.49 10.84 9.41
N CYS A 149 -2.29 11.04 8.34
CA CYS A 149 -3.74 10.91 8.40
C CYS A 149 -4.16 9.48 8.76
N LEU A 150 -3.56 8.46 8.13
CA LEU A 150 -3.81 7.06 8.46
C LEU A 150 -3.51 6.78 9.94
N HIS A 151 -2.36 7.24 10.45
CA HIS A 151 -1.98 7.05 11.85
C HIS A 151 -2.96 7.76 12.80
N GLY A 152 -3.43 8.97 12.44
CA GLY A 152 -4.46 9.68 13.20
C GLY A 152 -5.78 8.93 13.35
N GLU A 153 -6.16 8.14 12.34
CA GLU A 153 -7.33 7.24 12.36
C GLU A 153 -7.04 5.85 12.95
N GLY A 154 -5.84 5.64 13.53
CA GLY A 154 -5.42 4.36 14.10
C GLY A 154 -5.20 3.26 13.06
N ILE A 155 -4.91 3.64 11.81
CA ILE A 155 -4.67 2.73 10.67
C ILE A 155 -3.17 2.62 10.41
N LEU A 156 -2.64 1.40 10.44
CA LEU A 156 -1.27 1.11 10.01
C LEU A 156 -1.29 0.62 8.56
N HIS A 157 -0.46 1.17 7.69
CA HIS A 157 -0.42 0.75 6.29
C HIS A 157 0.27 -0.61 6.12
N ARG A 158 1.44 -0.80 6.76
CA ARG A 158 2.23 -2.04 6.87
C ARG A 158 2.88 -2.57 5.58
N ASP A 159 2.49 -2.05 4.42
CA ASP A 159 3.07 -2.39 3.11
C ASP A 159 3.46 -1.14 2.30
N LEU A 160 4.07 -0.15 2.98
CA LEU A 160 4.50 1.09 2.32
C LEU A 160 5.74 0.84 1.47
N HIS A 161 5.57 0.98 0.16
CA HIS A 161 6.66 0.92 -0.81
C HIS A 161 6.26 1.62 -2.11
N SER A 162 7.21 1.92 -2.99
CA SER A 162 6.95 2.79 -4.16
C SER A 162 6.04 2.18 -5.24
N LYS A 163 5.64 0.91 -5.12
CA LYS A 163 4.56 0.31 -5.93
C LYS A 163 3.14 0.48 -5.35
N ASN A 164 3.00 0.83 -4.06
CA ASN A 164 1.73 1.10 -3.39
C ASN A 164 1.48 2.61 -3.22
N VAL A 165 2.48 3.42 -3.53
CA VAL A 165 2.33 4.86 -3.72
C VAL A 165 2.12 5.12 -5.21
N LEU A 166 1.01 5.75 -5.58
CA LEU A 166 0.69 6.12 -6.95
C LEU A 166 0.84 7.63 -7.15
N VAL A 167 0.90 8.07 -8.40
CA VAL A 167 0.93 9.48 -8.79
C VAL A 167 -0.20 9.76 -9.76
N HIS A 168 -1.00 10.79 -9.46
CA HIS A 168 -2.05 11.31 -10.32
C HIS A 168 -1.83 12.81 -10.50
N GLN A 169 -1.58 13.28 -11.73
CA GLN A 169 -1.35 14.70 -12.02
C GLN A 169 -0.29 15.32 -11.09
N ASN A 170 0.87 14.66 -10.98
CA ASN A 170 1.98 15.05 -10.08
C ASN A 170 1.62 15.10 -8.57
N THR A 171 0.51 14.49 -8.16
CA THR A 171 0.07 14.40 -6.77
C THR A 171 0.14 12.95 -6.28
N ILE A 172 0.65 12.74 -5.08
CA ILE A 172 0.70 11.43 -4.43
C ILE A 172 -0.71 10.91 -4.14
N LYS A 173 -0.90 9.62 -4.39
CA LYS A 173 -2.10 8.85 -4.05
C LYS A 173 -1.69 7.54 -3.39
N LEU A 174 -1.90 7.42 -2.09
CA LEU A 174 -1.64 6.20 -1.34
C LEU A 174 -2.70 5.14 -1.68
N ALA A 175 -2.26 3.91 -1.92
CA ALA A 175 -3.09 2.81 -2.41
C ALA A 175 -2.75 1.49 -1.70
N ASP A 176 -3.62 0.49 -1.90
CA ASP A 176 -3.46 -0.90 -1.46
C ASP A 176 -3.40 -1.09 0.07
N PHE A 177 -4.56 -0.92 0.70
CA PHE A 177 -4.76 -1.15 2.13
C PHE A 177 -4.95 -2.64 2.48
N GLY A 178 -4.66 -3.56 1.56
CA GLY A 178 -4.93 -5.00 1.71
C GLY A 178 -4.14 -5.69 2.83
N LEU A 179 -3.16 -5.01 3.42
CA LEU A 179 -2.44 -5.45 4.64
C LEU A 179 -2.61 -4.49 5.82
N SER A 180 -3.40 -3.43 5.62
CA SER A 180 -3.65 -2.45 6.66
C SER A 180 -4.53 -3.05 7.74
N LYS A 181 -4.20 -2.78 9.00
CA LYS A 181 -5.02 -3.19 10.15
C LYS A 181 -5.17 -2.02 11.12
N ARG A 182 -6.30 -1.99 11.80
CA ARG A 182 -6.45 -1.21 13.03
C ARG A 182 -5.50 -1.75 14.09
N ILE A 183 -5.23 -0.94 15.11
CA ILE A 183 -4.23 -1.21 16.16
C ILE A 183 -4.43 -2.55 16.92
N ASP A 184 -5.52 -3.29 16.70
CA ASP A 184 -5.72 -4.64 17.25
C ASP A 184 -5.56 -5.82 16.25
N GLU A 185 -4.79 -6.80 16.74
CA GLU A 185 -4.70 -8.23 16.36
C GLU A 185 -3.93 -8.74 15.10
N SER A 186 -2.93 -9.56 15.45
CA SER A 186 -2.38 -10.79 14.84
C SER A 186 -1.51 -10.73 13.56
N SER A 187 -0.50 -11.59 13.59
CA SER A 187 0.67 -11.69 12.70
C SER A 187 0.45 -12.66 11.54
N ASN A 188 0.78 -12.25 10.31
CA ASN A 188 1.14 -13.16 9.21
C ASN A 188 1.94 -12.39 8.14
N LEU A 189 3.27 -12.40 8.28
CA LEU A 189 4.22 -11.58 7.51
C LEU A 189 5.12 -12.39 6.56
N GLN A 190 4.92 -13.70 6.42
CA GLN A 190 6.02 -14.59 5.99
C GLN A 190 6.27 -14.78 4.48
N SER A 191 5.33 -14.53 3.55
CA SER A 191 5.50 -14.99 2.15
C SER A 191 5.76 -13.90 1.09
N LYS A 192 5.74 -12.60 1.44
CA LYS A 192 6.04 -11.47 0.51
C LYS A 192 7.38 -10.76 0.73
N VAL A 193 8.11 -11.20 1.76
CA VAL A 193 9.22 -10.46 2.39
C VAL A 193 10.33 -10.04 1.41
N PHE A 194 10.70 -10.90 0.46
CA PHE A 194 11.92 -10.64 -0.33
C PHE A 194 11.77 -9.57 -1.42
N GLY A 195 10.59 -9.39 -2.02
CA GLY A 195 10.42 -8.43 -3.12
C GLY A 195 10.53 -6.96 -2.72
N MET A 196 10.40 -6.66 -1.41
CA MET A 196 10.33 -5.31 -0.85
C MET A 196 11.12 -5.17 0.47
N VAL A 197 12.09 -6.05 0.73
CA VAL A 197 12.93 -6.04 1.96
C VAL A 197 13.40 -4.64 2.36
N PRO A 198 13.90 -3.78 1.44
CA PRO A 198 14.42 -2.48 1.83
C PRO A 198 13.43 -1.60 2.56
N TYR A 199 12.13 -1.72 2.26
CA TYR A 199 11.07 -0.93 2.87
C TYR A 199 10.56 -1.51 4.19
N ILE A 200 10.94 -2.74 4.55
CA ILE A 200 10.47 -3.43 5.74
C ILE A 200 11.36 -3.04 6.93
N ASP A 201 10.74 -2.58 8.01
CA ASP A 201 11.44 -2.27 9.26
C ASP A 201 12.23 -3.51 9.74
N PRO A 202 13.58 -3.45 9.81
CA PRO A 202 14.40 -4.60 10.14
C PRO A 202 14.10 -5.17 11.54
N LYS A 203 13.52 -4.38 12.45
CA LYS A 203 13.09 -4.85 13.76
C LYS A 203 12.03 -5.95 13.70
N ILE A 204 11.24 -6.01 12.61
CA ILE A 204 10.27 -7.08 12.37
C ILE A 204 10.95 -8.46 12.28
N PHE A 205 12.21 -8.50 11.82
CA PHE A 205 12.98 -9.75 11.73
C PHE A 205 13.62 -10.14 13.06
N ASN A 206 13.70 -9.23 14.03
CA ASN A 206 14.35 -9.48 15.31
C ASN A 206 13.43 -10.31 16.22
N ARG A 207 13.55 -11.64 16.12
CA ARG A 207 12.89 -12.57 17.05
C ARG A 207 13.79 -12.77 18.26
N GLU A 208 13.53 -12.07 19.35
CA GLU A 208 14.06 -12.45 20.65
C GLU A 208 13.46 -13.81 21.04
N ARG A 209 14.28 -14.87 20.95
CA ARG A 209 13.98 -16.16 21.56
C ARG A 209 14.49 -16.12 23.00
N ASN A 210 13.63 -15.75 23.94
CA ASN A 210 13.93 -16.01 25.35
C ASN A 210 13.88 -17.52 25.57
N SER A 211 15.05 -18.13 25.84
CA SER A 211 15.21 -19.59 26.00
C SER A 211 14.37 -20.19 27.14
N ASN A 212 13.76 -19.36 27.99
CA ASN A 212 13.00 -19.80 29.16
C ASN A 212 11.49 -19.50 29.08
N ASP A 213 11.01 -18.78 28.05
CA ASP A 213 9.59 -18.47 27.85
C ASP A 213 9.09 -18.99 26.50
N LYS A 214 8.08 -19.87 26.54
CA LYS A 214 7.37 -20.36 25.33
C LYS A 214 6.64 -19.24 24.54
N LYS A 215 6.75 -17.97 24.93
CA LYS A 215 6.23 -16.82 24.21
C LYS A 215 7.36 -16.10 23.49
N THR A 216 7.46 -16.35 22.18
CA THR A 216 8.27 -15.52 21.28
C THR A 216 7.70 -14.10 21.28
N LYS A 217 8.47 -13.10 21.74
CA LYS A 217 8.08 -11.70 21.62
C LYS A 217 8.28 -11.28 20.17
N VAL A 218 7.23 -11.43 19.36
CA VAL A 218 7.23 -10.99 17.97
C VAL A 218 7.08 -9.46 17.98
N TYR A 219 8.07 -8.73 17.47
CA TYR A 219 7.92 -7.31 17.22
C TYR A 219 6.72 -7.11 16.28
N SER A 220 5.63 -6.55 16.81
CA SER A 220 4.44 -6.25 16.02
C SER A 220 4.69 -4.96 15.25
N SER A 221 4.39 -4.98 13.95
CA SER A 221 4.38 -3.78 13.12
C SER A 221 3.53 -2.70 13.79
N ASN A 222 4.09 -1.50 13.90
CA ASN A 222 3.50 -0.32 14.52
C ASN A 222 3.75 0.91 13.63
N GLU A 223 3.34 2.10 14.08
CA GLU A 223 3.55 3.35 13.34
C GLU A 223 5.02 3.59 12.99
N LYS A 224 5.96 3.19 13.86
CA LYS A 224 7.40 3.34 13.60
C LYS A 224 7.87 2.45 12.45
N SER A 225 7.20 1.34 12.19
CA SER A 225 7.48 0.52 11.00
C SER A 225 7.05 1.24 9.72
N ASP A 226 5.91 1.91 9.70
CA ASP A 226 5.51 2.76 8.56
C ASP A 226 6.46 3.95 8.39
N VAL A 227 6.91 4.57 9.50
CA VAL A 227 7.91 5.66 9.47
C VAL A 227 9.25 5.18 8.88
N TYR A 228 9.68 3.95 9.17
CA TYR A 228 10.86 3.36 8.53
C TYR A 228 10.67 3.30 7.00
N SER A 229 9.53 2.76 6.54
CA SER A 229 9.22 2.67 5.11
C SER A 229 9.14 4.04 4.45
N ILE A 230 8.61 5.06 5.14
CA ILE A 230 8.64 6.46 4.70
C ILE A 230 10.08 6.93 4.50
N GLY A 231 11.00 6.66 5.42
CA GLY A 231 12.41 7.03 5.25
C GLY A 231 13.01 6.49 3.94
N VAL A 232 12.74 5.22 3.64
CA VAL A 232 13.18 4.58 2.39
C VAL A 232 12.53 5.22 1.16
N LEU A 233 11.24 5.54 1.23
CA LEU A 233 10.51 6.25 0.16
C LEU A 233 11.03 7.67 -0.06
N LEU A 234 11.35 8.40 1.02
CA LEU A 234 11.96 9.73 0.93
C LEU A 234 13.33 9.67 0.26
N TRP A 235 14.16 8.67 0.60
CA TRP A 235 15.42 8.43 -0.09
C TRP A 235 15.19 8.12 -1.58
N GLU A 236 14.20 7.30 -1.92
CA GLU A 236 13.86 6.98 -3.31
C GLU A 236 13.39 8.21 -4.10
N ILE A 237 12.58 9.10 -3.51
CA ILE A 237 12.19 10.38 -4.11
C ILE A 237 13.43 11.25 -4.37
N SER A 238 14.41 11.25 -3.45
CA SER A 238 15.65 12.01 -3.62
C SER A 238 16.54 11.46 -4.74
N SER A 239 16.54 10.14 -4.92
CA SER A 239 17.49 9.43 -5.76
C SER A 239 16.96 9.11 -7.16
N GLY A 240 15.63 9.05 -7.32
CA GLY A 240 14.96 8.67 -8.56
C GLY A 240 15.10 7.19 -8.90
N ARG A 241 15.66 6.37 -7.99
CA ARG A 241 15.97 4.96 -8.23
C ARG A 241 15.58 4.08 -7.05
N PRO A 242 15.40 2.78 -7.28
CA PRO A 242 15.14 1.85 -6.19
C PRO A 242 16.16 1.83 -5.07
N PRO A 243 15.75 1.60 -3.81
CA PRO A 243 16.67 1.38 -2.71
C PRO A 243 17.56 0.18 -3.02
N PHE A 244 18.85 0.29 -2.72
CA PHE A 244 19.85 -0.74 -3.04
C PHE A 244 19.84 -1.17 -4.52
N HIS A 245 19.54 -0.27 -5.45
CA HIS A 245 19.55 -0.55 -6.89
C HIS A 245 20.84 -1.26 -7.33
N GLY A 246 20.68 -2.36 -8.09
CA GLY A 246 21.79 -3.21 -8.54
C GLY A 246 22.18 -4.33 -7.58
N LYS A 247 21.56 -4.43 -6.39
CA LYS A 247 21.72 -5.56 -5.47
C LYS A 247 20.54 -6.54 -5.57
N PRO A 248 20.78 -7.85 -5.42
CA PRO A 248 19.70 -8.82 -5.25
C PRO A 248 18.94 -8.54 -3.95
N TYR A 249 17.61 -8.59 -4.00
CA TYR A 249 16.78 -8.49 -2.79
C TYR A 249 16.62 -9.89 -2.18
N ASP A 250 17.68 -10.34 -1.53
CA ASP A 250 17.78 -11.67 -0.92
C ASP A 250 17.97 -11.58 0.60
N ILE A 251 18.21 -12.73 1.23
CA ILE A 251 18.47 -12.82 2.67
C ILE A 251 19.77 -12.10 3.08
N GLY A 252 20.76 -12.03 2.19
CA GLY A 252 22.03 -11.35 2.45
C GLY A 252 21.82 -9.83 2.57
N LEU A 253 21.00 -9.26 1.69
CA LEU A 253 20.60 -7.86 1.81
C LEU A 253 19.79 -7.61 3.09
N ALA A 254 18.85 -8.51 3.43
CA ALA A 254 18.07 -8.41 4.65
C ALA A 254 18.95 -8.39 5.92
N LEU A 255 19.93 -9.30 6.00
CA LEU A 255 20.89 -9.36 7.10
C LEU A 255 21.76 -8.10 7.15
N SER A 256 22.23 -7.61 5.99
CA SER A 256 23.02 -6.38 5.94
C SER A 256 22.21 -5.17 6.45
N ILE A 257 20.93 -5.06 6.07
CA ILE A 257 20.04 -3.99 6.54
C ILE A 257 19.80 -4.09 8.05
N LEU A 258 19.68 -5.32 8.58
CA LEU A 258 19.59 -5.57 10.02
C LEU A 258 20.87 -5.12 10.75
N GLU A 259 22.03 -5.27 10.13
CA GLU A 259 23.34 -4.76 10.57
C GLU A 259 23.55 -3.26 10.27
N ASN A 260 22.47 -2.51 10.06
CA ASN A 260 22.46 -1.07 9.79
C ASN A 260 23.04 -0.63 8.43
N LEU A 261 23.15 -1.52 7.44
CA LEU A 261 23.38 -1.10 6.06
C LEU A 261 22.22 -0.18 5.62
N ARG A 262 22.56 1.02 5.15
CA ARG A 262 21.62 1.99 4.58
C ARG A 262 22.15 2.51 3.26
N GLU A 263 21.26 3.09 2.47
CA GLU A 263 21.58 3.71 1.21
C GLU A 263 22.49 4.93 1.38
N THR A 264 23.38 5.15 0.43
CA THR A 264 24.24 6.32 0.43
C THR A 264 23.43 7.57 0.04
N PRO A 265 23.62 8.72 0.71
CA PRO A 265 23.05 9.97 0.26
C PRO A 265 23.47 10.32 -1.17
N ILE A 266 22.54 10.88 -1.94
CA ILE A 266 22.79 11.27 -3.33
C ILE A 266 23.38 12.68 -3.37
N HIS A 267 24.40 12.87 -4.23
CA HIS A 267 24.99 14.17 -4.46
C HIS A 267 23.93 15.17 -4.94
N GLY A 268 23.89 16.35 -4.32
CA GLY A 268 22.90 17.39 -4.62
C GLY A 268 21.59 17.25 -3.84
N THR A 269 21.45 16.26 -2.95
CA THR A 269 20.35 16.21 -1.97
C THR A 269 20.57 17.25 -0.87
N PRO A 270 19.59 18.15 -0.59
CA PRO A 270 19.67 19.10 0.51
C PRO A 270 19.94 18.39 1.84
N VAL A 271 20.87 18.94 2.63
CA VAL A 271 21.29 18.37 3.92
C VAL A 271 20.08 18.14 4.83
N GLU A 272 19.16 19.09 4.86
CA GLU A 272 17.96 19.01 5.70
C GLU A 272 17.05 17.86 5.27
N TYR A 273 16.96 17.57 3.97
CA TYR A 273 16.23 16.42 3.46
C TYR A 273 16.93 15.09 3.82
N ILE A 274 18.27 15.05 3.82
CA ILE A 274 19.04 13.89 4.28
C ILE A 274 18.72 13.59 5.75
N LYS A 275 18.65 14.62 6.59
CA LYS A 275 18.31 14.46 8.02
C LYS A 275 16.93 13.85 8.20
N LEU A 276 15.94 14.21 7.38
CA LEU A 276 14.58 13.65 7.43
C LEU A 276 14.58 12.13 7.28
N TYR A 277 15.23 11.59 6.23
CA TYR A 277 15.15 10.15 5.95
C TYR A 277 16.20 9.31 6.68
N THR A 278 17.27 9.93 7.19
CA THR A 278 18.26 9.22 8.03
C THR A 278 17.90 9.24 9.51
N GLY A 279 16.93 10.06 9.92
CA GLY A 279 16.58 10.28 11.33
C GLY A 279 17.67 10.99 12.13
N LYS A 280 18.73 11.50 11.48
CA LYS A 280 19.83 12.23 12.11
C LYS A 280 19.47 13.72 12.19
N TYR A 281 18.54 14.07 13.07
CA TYR A 281 18.45 15.46 13.51
C TYR A 281 19.70 15.74 14.35
N ASN A 282 20.47 16.77 13.97
CA ASN A 282 21.68 17.15 14.68
C ASN A 282 21.40 17.26 16.18
N SER A 283 22.06 16.43 16.98
CA SER A 283 22.26 16.60 18.43
C SER A 283 23.24 17.76 18.72
N SER A 284 23.09 18.87 18.00
CA SER A 284 23.96 20.04 18.11
C SER A 284 23.12 21.31 17.99
N TYR A 285 22.22 21.48 18.97
CA TYR A 285 21.87 22.79 19.48
C TYR A 285 21.96 22.68 21.00
N ASP A 286 23.19 22.73 21.50
CA ASP A 286 23.46 23.25 22.84
C ASP A 286 23.51 24.78 22.68
N LEU A 287 22.45 25.45 23.15
CA LEU A 287 22.45 26.76 23.81
C LEU A 287 21.14 26.88 24.59
#